data_AF-Q53QT4-F1
#
_entry.id   AF-Q53QT4-F1
#
_cell.length_a   1.000
_cell.length_b   1.000
_cell.length_c   1.000
_cell.angle_alpha   90.00
_cell.angle_beta   90.00
_cell.angle_gamma   90.00
#
_symmetry.space_group_name_H-M   'P 1'
#
loop_
_entity.id
_entity.type
_entity.pdbx_description
1 polymer ?
#
loop_
_entity_poly.entity_id
_entity_poly.type
_entity_poly.pdbx_seq_one_letter_code
_entity_poly.pdbx_strand_id
1 'polypeptide(L)' 'MADPAECSIKVMCRFRPLNEAEILRGDKFIPKFKGDETVVIGQGKPYVFDRVLPPNTTQEQVYNACAKQIVK' A
#
# COMPACT_ATOMS: atom_id res chain seq x y z
N MET A 1 5.08 6.66 35.00
CA MET A 1 3.85 7.04 34.27
C MET A 1 4.21 6.95 32.80
N ALA A 2 3.59 6.06 32.04
CA ALA A 2 3.91 5.92 30.62
C ALA A 2 3.35 7.13 29.86
N ASP A 3 4.19 7.80 29.09
CA ASP A 3 3.77 8.86 28.17
C ASP A 3 2.60 8.38 27.30
N PRO A 4 1.54 9.19 27.13
CA PRO A 4 0.47 8.87 26.20
C PRO A 4 1.12 8.82 24.82
N ALA A 5 1.30 7.61 24.28
CA ALA A 5 2.02 7.37 23.04
C ALA A 5 1.58 8.37 21.97
N GLU A 6 2.52 9.14 21.42
CA GLU A 6 2.31 9.87 20.17
C GLU A 6 1.92 8.85 19.11
N CYS A 7 0.61 8.73 18.87
CA CYS A 7 0.08 7.75 17.94
C CYS A 7 0.05 8.40 16.56
N SER A 8 1.09 8.15 15.77
CA SER A 8 1.13 8.58 14.37
C SER A 8 0.00 7.92 13.58
N ILE A 9 -0.67 8.69 12.73
CA ILE A 9 -1.68 8.17 11.80
C ILE A 9 -0.98 7.18 10.86
N LYS A 10 -1.43 5.92 10.88
CA LYS A 10 -0.93 4.91 9.95
C LYS A 10 -1.56 5.12 8.57
N VAL A 11 -0.73 5.15 7.52
CA VAL A 11 -1.12 5.32 6.13
C VAL A 11 -0.70 4.09 5.31
N MET A 12 -1.67 3.51 4.60
CA MET A 12 -1.49 2.27 3.84
C MET A 12 -1.80 2.56 2.37
N CYS A 13 -0.88 2.20 1.48
CA CYS A 13 -1.00 2.42 0.05
C CYS A 13 -1.41 1.12 -0.65
N ARG A 14 -2.62 1.04 -1.22
CA ARG A 14 -3.09 -0.15 -1.93
C ARG A 14 -3.16 0.07 -3.43
N PHE A 15 -2.44 -0.74 -4.20
CA PHE A 15 -2.53 -0.77 -5.65
C PHE A 15 -3.52 -1.85 -6.08
N ARG A 16 -4.47 -1.49 -6.95
CA ARG A 16 -5.34 -2.47 -7.62
C ARG A 16 -4.66 -3.02 -8.88
N PRO A 17 -5.07 -4.20 -9.37
CA PRO A 17 -4.72 -4.65 -10.71
C PRO A 17 -5.18 -3.66 -11.77
N LEU A 18 -4.49 -3.66 -12.91
CA LEU A 18 -5.01 -3.02 -14.11
C LEU A 18 -6.32 -3.69 -14.51
N ASN A 19 -7.32 -2.88 -14.83
CA ASN A 19 -8.60 -3.36 -15.33
C ASN A 19 -8.51 -3.66 -16.83
N GLU A 20 -9.55 -4.29 -17.37
CA GLU A 20 -9.59 -4.70 -18.78
C GLU A 20 -9.42 -3.52 -19.74
N ALA A 21 -9.99 -2.35 -19.43
CA ALA A 21 -9.88 -1.16 -20.27
C ALA A 21 -8.44 -0.59 -20.31
N GLU A 22 -7.73 -0.63 -19.18
CA GLU A 22 -6.32 -0.25 -19.08
C GLU A 22 -5.42 -1.22 -19.85
N ILE A 23 -5.69 -2.52 -19.73
CA ILE A 23 -4.96 -3.56 -20.47
C ILE A 23 -5.19 -3.39 -21.98
N LEU A 24 -6.45 -3.20 -22.41
CA LEU A 24 -6.82 -3.05 -23.82
C LEU A 24 -6.24 -1.78 -24.45
N ARG A 25 -6.13 -0.70 -23.67
CA ARG A 25 -5.48 0.55 -24.10
C ARG A 25 -3.95 0.43 -24.16
N GLY A 26 -3.36 -0.60 -23.55
CA GLY A 26 -1.92 -0.80 -23.49
C GLY A 26 -1.22 -0.02 -22.38
N ASP A 27 -1.95 0.32 -21.31
CA ASP A 27 -1.39 1.02 -20.17
C ASP A 27 -0.33 0.17 -19.46
N LYS A 28 0.74 0.84 -19.02
CA LYS A 28 1.85 0.17 -18.33
C LYS A 28 1.66 0.23 -16.83
N PHE A 29 1.95 -0.88 -16.16
CA PHE A 29 2.07 -0.88 -14.72
C PHE A 29 3.38 -0.20 -14.29
N ILE A 30 3.28 1.06 -13.85
CA ILE A 30 4.43 1.90 -13.46
C ILE A 30 4.92 1.78 -12.00
N PRO A 31 4.12 1.33 -11.01
CA PRO A 31 4.59 1.23 -9.62
C PRO A 31 5.69 0.17 -9.48
N LYS A 32 6.80 0.54 -8.84
CA LYS A 32 7.87 -0.39 -8.45
C LYS A 32 7.93 -0.48 -6.93
N PHE A 33 7.79 -1.68 -6.40
CA PHE A 33 7.78 -1.94 -4.97
C PHE A 33 9.20 -2.21 -4.45
N LYS A 34 9.57 -1.58 -3.33
CA LYS A 34 10.83 -1.81 -2.62
C LYS A 34 10.50 -2.22 -1.19
N GLY A 35 10.52 -3.52 -0.94
CA GLY A 35 10.00 -4.09 0.32
C GLY A 35 8.51 -3.81 0.49
N ASP A 36 8.07 -3.78 1.76
CA ASP A 36 6.65 -3.74 2.12
C ASP A 36 6.14 -2.32 2.42
N GLU A 37 6.99 -1.30 2.40
CA GLU A 37 6.69 0.07 2.85
C GLU A 37 6.92 1.12 1.77
N THR A 38 7.75 0.81 0.76
CA THR A 38 8.20 1.79 -0.22
C THR A 38 7.69 1.49 -1.62
N VAL A 39 7.17 2.52 -2.29
CA VAL A 39 6.83 2.48 -3.72
C VAL A 39 7.52 3.62 -4.47
N VAL A 40 8.01 3.31 -5.67
CA VAL A 40 8.58 4.29 -6.60
C VAL A 40 7.70 4.34 -7.85
N ILE A 41 7.26 5.53 -8.23
CA ILE A 41 6.45 5.76 -9.43
C ILE A 41 7.37 6.24 -10.55
N GLY A 42 7.60 5.40 -11.57
CA GLY A 42 8.47 5.73 -12.71
C GLY A 42 9.93 6.00 -12.29
N GLN A 43 10.46 7.16 -12.69
CA GLN A 43 11.79 7.68 -12.29
C GLN A 43 11.70 8.68 -11.13
N GLY A 44 10.55 8.74 -10.43
CA GLY A 44 10.29 9.68 -9.35
C GLY A 44 10.96 9.33 -8.02
N LYS A 45 10.70 10.15 -7.01
CA LYS A 45 11.15 9.92 -5.63
C LYS A 45 10.44 8.69 -5.01
N PRO A 46 11.10 7.96 -4.10
CA PRO A 46 10.44 6.92 -3.32
C PRO A 46 9.42 7.52 -2.34
N TYR A 47 8.28 6.86 -2.20
CA TYR A 47 7.25 7.17 -1.21
C TYR A 47 7.21 6.05 -0.18
N VAL A 48 7.28 6.41 1.09
CA VAL A 48 7.30 5.48 2.23
C VAL A 48 5.98 5.60 3.00
N PHE A 49 5.40 4.45 3.31
CA PHE A 49 4.12 4.29 4.01
C PHE A 49 4.26 3.21 5.09
N ASP A 50 3.32 3.12 6.02
CA ASP A 50 3.29 2.02 7.01
C ASP A 50 3.14 0.65 6.33
N ARG A 51 2.47 0.61 5.17
CA ARG A 51 2.47 -0.55 4.28
C ARG A 51 2.08 -0.19 2.86
N VAL A 52 2.70 -0.84 1.89
CA VAL A 52 2.33 -0.84 0.48
C VAL A 52 1.81 -2.22 0.11
N LEU A 53 0.59 -2.28 -0.43
CA LEU A 53 -0.14 -3.48 -0.76
C LEU A 53 -0.18 -3.62 -2.29
N PRO A 54 0.56 -4.57 -2.88
CA PRO A 54 0.59 -4.79 -4.33
C PRO A 54 -0.74 -5.36 -4.88
N PRO A 55 -0.94 -5.36 -6.22
CA PRO A 55 -2.18 -5.80 -6.86
C PRO A 55 -2.67 -7.21 -6.50
N ASN A 56 -1.77 -8.11 -6.13
CA ASN A 56 -2.06 -9.49 -5.74
C ASN A 56 -2.45 -9.64 -4.26
N THR A 57 -2.54 -8.54 -3.51
CA THR A 57 -2.91 -8.58 -2.08
C THR A 57 -4.37 -9.01 -1.91
N THR A 58 -4.59 -10.05 -1.11
CA THR A 58 -5.94 -10.54 -0.81
C THR A 58 -6.69 -9.62 0.15
N GLN A 59 -8.02 -9.72 0.18
CA GLN A 59 -8.84 -8.94 1.11
C GLN A 59 -8.50 -9.25 2.58
N GLU A 60 -8.16 -10.50 2.90
CA GLU A 60 -7.73 -10.90 4.23
C GLU A 60 -6.40 -10.23 4.63
N GLN A 61 -5.44 -10.18 3.72
CA GLN A 61 -4.16 -9.48 3.96
C GLN A 61 -4.37 -7.99 4.18
N VAL A 62 -5.28 -7.34 3.43
CA VAL A 62 -5.66 -5.93 3.65
C VAL A 62 -6.26 -5.74 5.04
N TYR A 63 -7.19 -6.60 5.46
CA TYR A 63 -7.81 -6.53 6.78
C TYR A 63 -6.78 -6.69 7.90
N ASN A 64 -5.92 -7.71 7.80
CA ASN A 64 -4.87 -7.99 8.78
C ASN A 64 -3.86 -6.85 8.89
N ALA A 65 -3.54 -6.19 7.78
CA ALA A 65 -2.61 -5.06 7.75
C ALA A 65 -3.24 -3.75 8.26
N CYS A 66 -4.48 -3.46 7.89
CA CYS A 66 -5.06 -2.14 8.08
C CYS A 66 -6.02 -2.01 9.27
N ALA A 67 -6.78 -3.06 9.57
CA ALA A 67 -7.95 -2.97 10.45
C ALA A 67 -7.86 -3.84 11.70
N LYS A 68 -7.16 -4.99 11.64
CA LYS A 68 -7.13 -5.96 12.75
C LYS A 68 -6.75 -5.32 14.09
N GLN A 69 -5.70 -4.49 14.11
CA GLN A 69 -5.24 -3.79 15.31
C GLN A 69 -6.21 -2.71 15.82
N ILE A 70 -7.09 -2.21 14.96
CA ILE A 70 -8.13 -1.23 15.33
C ILE A 70 -9.32 -1.95 15.96
N VAL A 71 -9.62 -3.16 15.47
CA VAL A 71 -10.76 -3.95 15.94
C VAL A 71 -10.50 -4.57 17.31
N LYS A 72 -9.32 -5.21 17.52
CA LYS A 72 -8.83 -5.76 18.79
C LYS A 72 -7.53 -6.54 18.63
#